data_AF-A0A7W1QR89-F1
#
_entry.id   AF-A0A7W1QR89-F1
#
_cell.length_a   1.000
_cell.length_b   1.000
_cell.length_c   1.000
_cell.angle_alpha   90.00
_cell.angle_beta   90.00
_cell.angle_gamma   90.00
#
_symmetry.space_group_name_H-M   'P 1'
#
loop_
_entity.id
_entity.type
_entity.pdbx_description
1 polymer ?
#
loop_
_entity_poly.entity_id
_entity_poly.type
_entity_poly.pdbx_seq_one_letter_code
_entity_poly.pdbx_strand_id
1 'polypeptide(L)'
;MSTSIAKNIDDLCQEKGVDREIVIEAVKEAVRAAAKKQFKSGEDIQVDWNPDTGIELSASKVVVDEVTNAAIELSIEEAREMAGDEVEIGDALLLPLPMEELGRIAAQTAKQILFQKVRDAERSNIYDQYIDKIGDLVNGFVKRFERGNIIVDLGNMEAILPRSQQSRGEQWNQSERIRVVINNVSKESKGPQVEVSRTSPELLRRLFEMEVPEIYDETVIIKSAVREPGERAKIAVTSNERDVDPVGACVGMK
;
A
#
# COMPACT_ATOMS: atom_id res chain seq x y z
N MET A 1 -0.72 23.77 -26.17
CA MET A 1 -1.16 23.67 -24.75
C MET A 1 -1.28 22.21 -24.27
N SER A 2 -1.39 21.21 -25.16
CA SER A 2 -1.46 19.77 -24.80
C SER A 2 -0.12 19.13 -24.41
N THR A 3 1.01 19.60 -24.95
CA THR A 3 2.37 19.09 -24.66
C THR A 3 2.85 19.27 -23.22
N SER A 4 2.14 20.06 -22.41
CA SER A 4 2.45 20.28 -20.99
C SER A 4 2.06 19.08 -20.12
N ILE A 5 0.92 18.43 -20.38
CA ILE A 5 0.35 17.44 -19.45
C ILE A 5 1.11 16.11 -19.55
N ALA A 6 1.38 15.62 -20.76
CA ALA A 6 2.14 14.39 -20.96
C ALA A 6 3.55 14.49 -20.36
N LYS A 7 4.22 15.63 -20.57
CA LYS A 7 5.56 15.88 -20.01
C LYS A 7 5.55 15.98 -18.48
N ASN A 8 4.55 16.65 -17.90
CA ASN A 8 4.38 16.72 -16.44
C ASN A 8 4.09 15.34 -15.83
N ILE A 9 3.37 14.47 -16.54
CA ILE A 9 3.16 13.07 -16.11
C ILE A 9 4.49 12.32 -16.09
N ASP A 10 5.30 12.45 -17.14
CA ASP A 10 6.60 11.77 -17.21
C ASP A 10 7.56 12.26 -16.11
N ASP A 11 7.62 13.57 -15.88
CA ASP A 11 8.43 14.16 -14.80
C ASP A 11 7.99 13.64 -13.42
N LEU A 12 6.67 13.51 -13.20
CA LEU A 12 6.09 13.00 -11.96
C LEU A 12 6.33 11.50 -11.76
N CYS A 13 6.29 10.71 -12.83
CA CYS A 13 6.66 9.29 -12.82
C CYS A 13 8.13 9.14 -12.42
N GLN A 14 9.00 10.01 -12.93
CA GLN A 14 10.43 9.99 -12.64
C GLN A 14 10.74 10.41 -11.21
N GLU A 15 10.02 11.41 -10.67
CA GLU A 15 10.22 11.92 -9.31
C GLU A 15 9.70 10.95 -8.22
N LYS A 16 8.60 10.23 -8.51
CA LYS A 16 7.93 9.33 -7.54
C LYS A 16 8.21 7.85 -7.76
N GLY A 17 8.88 7.47 -8.86
CA GLY A 17 9.17 6.08 -9.18
C GLY A 17 7.92 5.24 -9.41
N VAL A 18 6.91 5.82 -10.08
CA VAL A 18 5.63 5.15 -10.36
C VAL A 18 5.48 4.94 -11.87
N ASP A 19 4.96 3.79 -12.26
CA ASP A 19 4.73 3.47 -13.67
C ASP A 19 3.71 4.40 -14.32
N ARG A 20 4.03 4.83 -15.55
CA ARG A 20 3.22 5.76 -16.35
C ARG A 20 1.78 5.29 -16.53
N GLU A 21 1.58 4.00 -16.72
CA GLU A 21 0.25 3.41 -16.88
C GLU A 21 -0.61 3.58 -15.62
N ILE A 22 -0.03 3.41 -14.43
CA ILE A 22 -0.73 3.60 -13.15
C ILE A 22 -1.17 5.06 -13.01
N VAL A 23 -0.32 6.01 -13.44
CA VAL A 23 -0.63 7.45 -13.41
C VAL A 23 -1.75 7.79 -14.38
N ILE A 24 -1.70 7.26 -15.61
CA ILE A 24 -2.73 7.50 -16.63
C ILE A 24 -4.08 6.96 -16.16
N GLU A 25 -4.13 5.73 -15.65
CA GLU A 25 -5.36 5.14 -15.12
C GLU A 25 -5.92 5.91 -13.91
N ALA A 26 -5.05 6.36 -12.99
CA ALA A 26 -5.46 7.20 -11.87
C ALA A 26 -6.08 8.53 -12.31
N VAL A 27 -5.51 9.15 -13.35
CA VAL A 27 -6.00 10.40 -13.93
C VAL A 27 -7.34 10.18 -14.64
N LYS A 28 -7.51 9.10 -15.42
CA LYS A 28 -8.80 8.73 -16.04
C LYS A 28 -9.89 8.54 -14.99
N GLU A 29 -9.58 7.80 -13.92
CA GLU A 29 -10.50 7.55 -12.81
C GLU A 29 -10.94 8.86 -12.13
N ALA A 30 -9.99 9.78 -11.92
CA ALA A 30 -10.26 11.08 -11.31
C ALA A 30 -11.14 11.97 -12.18
N VAL A 31 -10.86 12.02 -13.47
CA VAL A 31 -11.64 12.79 -14.43
C VAL A 31 -13.04 12.20 -14.56
N ARG A 32 -13.18 10.87 -14.63
CA ARG A 32 -14.49 10.20 -14.65
C ARG A 32 -15.30 10.54 -13.40
N ALA A 33 -14.68 10.51 -12.22
CA ALA A 33 -15.34 10.88 -10.96
C ALA A 33 -15.74 12.37 -10.91
N ALA A 34 -14.90 13.27 -11.43
CA ALA A 34 -15.20 14.70 -11.51
C ALA A 34 -16.34 14.99 -12.50
N ALA A 35 -16.29 14.37 -13.68
CA ALA A 35 -17.30 14.49 -14.72
C ALA A 35 -18.66 13.98 -14.22
N LYS A 36 -18.70 12.83 -13.55
CA LYS A 36 -19.94 12.30 -12.95
C LYS A 36 -20.59 13.26 -11.94
N LYS A 37 -19.79 14.02 -11.20
CA LYS A 37 -20.28 15.04 -10.24
C LYS A 37 -20.79 16.32 -10.91
N GLN A 38 -20.12 16.74 -11.99
CA GLN A 38 -20.47 17.96 -12.72
C GLN A 38 -21.72 17.75 -13.56
N PHE A 39 -21.74 16.67 -14.35
CA PHE A 39 -22.77 16.47 -15.34
C PHE A 39 -24.09 15.97 -14.75
N LYS A 40 -24.12 15.30 -13.58
CA LYS A 40 -25.33 14.85 -12.82
C LYS A 40 -26.46 14.16 -13.62
N SER A 41 -26.35 14.03 -14.93
CA SER A 41 -27.39 13.63 -15.87
C SER A 41 -27.56 12.12 -15.95
N GLY A 42 -26.72 11.33 -15.29
CA GLY A 42 -26.75 9.87 -15.41
C GLY A 42 -26.19 9.34 -16.74
N GLU A 43 -25.54 10.21 -17.52
CA GLU A 43 -24.80 9.85 -18.73
C GLU A 43 -23.66 8.88 -18.39
N ASP A 44 -23.42 7.90 -19.26
CA ASP A 44 -22.28 7.00 -19.14
C ASP A 44 -21.04 7.69 -19.72
N ILE A 45 -20.17 8.17 -18.83
CA ILE A 45 -19.02 8.99 -19.20
C ILE A 45 -17.78 8.11 -19.39
N GLN A 46 -17.29 8.10 -20.63
CA GLN A 46 -16.02 7.49 -21.01
C GLN A 46 -14.90 8.53 -20.98
N VAL A 47 -13.77 8.13 -20.44
CA VAL A 47 -12.57 8.97 -20.35
C VAL A 47 -11.43 8.20 -20.93
N ASP A 48 -10.89 8.71 -22.02
CA ASP A 48 -9.75 8.12 -22.71
C ASP A 48 -8.53 9.04 -22.65
N TRP A 49 -7.36 8.43 -22.85
CA TRP A 49 -6.09 9.14 -22.86
C TRP A 49 -5.46 8.95 -24.24
N ASN A 50 -5.24 10.07 -24.91
CA ASN A 50 -4.51 10.14 -26.15
C ASN A 50 -3.16 10.85 -25.90
N PRO A 51 -2.02 10.26 -26.30
CA PRO A 51 -0.70 10.85 -26.07
C PRO A 51 -0.51 12.27 -26.62
N ASP A 52 -1.22 12.63 -27.69
CA ASP A 52 -1.05 13.90 -28.40
C ASP A 52 -2.02 15.00 -27.93
N THR A 53 -3.28 14.63 -27.69
CA THR A 53 -4.35 15.56 -27.29
C THR A 53 -4.59 15.59 -25.78
N GLY A 54 -4.17 14.56 -25.05
CA GLY A 54 -4.30 14.44 -23.60
C GLY A 54 -5.54 13.65 -23.20
N ILE A 55 -6.31 14.17 -22.24
CA ILE A 55 -7.53 13.51 -21.77
C ILE A 55 -8.68 13.89 -22.70
N GLU A 56 -9.41 12.89 -23.18
CA GLU A 56 -10.63 13.06 -23.96
C GLU A 56 -11.82 12.54 -23.18
N LEU A 57 -12.94 13.25 -23.26
CA LEU A 57 -14.11 13.06 -22.43
C LEU A 57 -15.31 12.90 -23.36
N SER A 58 -15.99 11.77 -23.26
CA SER A 58 -17.09 11.42 -24.16
C SER A 58 -18.26 10.84 -23.38
N ALA A 59 -19.49 11.20 -23.76
CA ALA A 59 -20.70 10.55 -23.29
C ALA A 59 -21.07 9.43 -24.26
N SER A 60 -21.24 8.21 -23.75
CA SER A 60 -21.77 7.09 -24.51
C SER A 60 -23.30 7.15 -24.53
N LYS A 61 -23.88 7.26 -25.72
CA LYS A 61 -25.33 7.20 -25.93
C LYS A 61 -25.69 6.05 -26.87
N VAL A 62 -26.70 5.28 -26.50
CA VAL A 62 -27.21 4.17 -27.32
C VAL A 62 -28.27 4.70 -28.28
N VAL A 63 -28.17 4.32 -29.54
CA VAL A 63 -29.12 4.73 -30.59
C VAL A 63 -30.40 3.92 -30.48
N VAL A 64 -31.53 4.60 -30.32
CA VAL A 64 -32.86 4.01 -30.19
C VAL A 64 -33.87 4.71 -31.10
N ASP A 65 -35.01 4.04 -31.34
CA ASP A 65 -36.10 4.58 -32.16
C ASP A 65 -36.94 5.59 -31.37
N GLU A 66 -37.35 5.23 -30.14
CA GLU A 66 -38.03 6.14 -29.21
C GLU A 66 -37.15 6.41 -27.98
N VAL A 67 -36.81 7.67 -27.77
CA VAL A 67 -35.98 8.11 -26.62
C VAL A 67 -36.84 8.17 -25.36
N THR A 68 -36.55 7.31 -24.40
CA THR A 68 -37.13 7.32 -23.06
C THR A 68 -36.24 8.04 -22.03
N ASN A 69 -34.92 8.00 -22.23
CA ASN A 69 -33.95 8.68 -21.37
C ASN A 69 -32.86 9.40 -22.19
N ALA A 70 -33.08 10.69 -22.45
CA ALA A 70 -32.19 11.54 -23.25
C ALA A 70 -30.73 11.66 -22.73
N ALA A 71 -30.45 11.20 -21.51
CA ALA A 71 -29.07 11.15 -20.99
C ALA A 71 -28.26 9.98 -21.57
N ILE A 72 -28.88 8.81 -21.78
CA ILE A 72 -28.19 7.59 -22.21
C ILE A 72 -28.63 7.12 -23.60
N GLU A 73 -29.70 7.69 -24.13
CA GLU A 73 -30.28 7.35 -25.42
C GLU A 73 -30.16 8.53 -26.40
N LEU A 74 -30.01 8.21 -27.68
CA LEU A 74 -30.00 9.15 -28.81
C LEU A 74 -30.95 8.65 -29.89
N SER A 75 -31.71 9.54 -30.51
CA SER A 75 -32.60 9.15 -31.61
C SER A 75 -31.78 8.78 -32.86
N ILE A 76 -32.29 7.89 -33.70
CA ILE A 76 -31.61 7.52 -34.96
C ILE A 76 -31.43 8.70 -35.91
N GLU A 77 -32.33 9.68 -35.88
CA GLU A 77 -32.22 10.89 -36.70
C GLU A 77 -31.04 11.76 -36.25
N GLU A 78 -30.93 12.06 -34.95
CA GLU A 78 -29.81 12.82 -34.38
C GLU A 78 -28.48 12.06 -34.52
N ALA A 79 -28.52 10.73 -34.35
CA ALA A 79 -27.36 9.86 -34.52
C ALA A 79 -26.77 9.94 -35.93
N ARG A 80 -27.64 9.90 -36.96
CA ARG A 80 -27.24 10.01 -38.36
C ARG A 80 -26.75 11.40 -38.74
N GLU A 81 -27.33 12.45 -38.17
CA GLU A 81 -26.86 13.82 -38.37
C GLU A 81 -25.44 14.04 -37.83
N MET A 82 -25.10 13.40 -36.69
CA MET A 82 -23.81 13.58 -36.04
C MET A 82 -22.70 12.67 -36.57
N ALA A 83 -22.99 11.40 -36.84
CA ALA A 83 -21.97 10.38 -37.16
C ALA A 83 -22.10 9.78 -38.57
N GLY A 84 -23.11 10.19 -39.34
CA GLY A 84 -23.34 9.74 -40.72
C GLY A 84 -24.38 8.63 -40.85
N ASP A 85 -24.80 8.35 -42.09
CA ASP A 85 -25.90 7.41 -42.40
C ASP A 85 -25.60 5.93 -42.09
N GLU A 86 -24.36 5.60 -41.72
CA GLU A 86 -23.94 4.22 -41.39
C GLU A 86 -24.35 3.76 -39.98
N VAL A 87 -24.97 4.64 -39.18
CA VAL A 87 -25.38 4.33 -37.80
C VAL A 87 -26.68 3.53 -37.77
N GLU A 88 -26.66 2.41 -37.02
CA GLU A 88 -27.80 1.52 -36.84
C GLU A 88 -28.42 1.63 -35.42
N ILE A 89 -29.66 1.17 -35.28
CA ILE A 89 -30.34 1.10 -33.98
C ILE A 89 -29.60 0.07 -33.12
N GLY A 90 -29.20 0.47 -31.92
CA GLY A 90 -28.43 -0.34 -30.97
C GLY A 90 -26.94 0.03 -30.90
N ASP A 91 -26.43 0.88 -31.79
CA ASP A 91 -25.05 1.35 -31.73
C ASP A 91 -24.81 2.30 -30.55
N ALA A 92 -23.58 2.30 -30.01
CA ALA A 92 -23.15 3.22 -28.97
C ALA A 92 -22.29 4.34 -29.60
N LEU A 93 -22.82 5.56 -29.60
CA LEU A 93 -22.13 6.75 -30.07
C LEU A 93 -21.43 7.48 -28.93
N LEU A 94 -20.18 7.86 -29.18
CA LEU A 94 -19.37 8.65 -28.25
C LEU A 94 -19.44 10.13 -28.64
N LEU A 95 -20.17 10.90 -27.85
CA LEU A 95 -20.32 12.34 -28.05
C LEU A 95 -19.29 13.10 -27.22
N PRO A 96 -18.42 13.93 -27.82
CA PRO A 96 -17.39 14.66 -27.09
C PRO A 96 -18.02 15.69 -26.15
N LEU A 97 -17.53 15.71 -24.90
CA LEU A 97 -17.97 16.64 -23.86
C LEU A 97 -16.93 17.76 -23.63
N PRO A 98 -17.37 19.00 -23.35
CA PRO A 98 -16.45 20.10 -23.07
C PRO A 98 -15.73 19.90 -21.72
N MET A 99 -14.42 20.17 -21.70
CA MET A 99 -13.55 19.96 -20.53
C MET A 99 -13.26 21.23 -19.71
N GLU A 100 -13.65 22.41 -20.19
CA GLU A 100 -13.18 23.71 -19.66
C GLU A 100 -13.48 23.92 -18.17
N GLU A 101 -14.67 23.53 -17.70
CA GLU A 101 -15.04 23.65 -16.28
C GLU A 101 -14.48 22.52 -15.40
N LEU A 102 -14.12 21.39 -16.00
CA LEU A 102 -13.61 20.22 -15.29
C LEU A 102 -12.16 20.41 -14.88
N GLY A 103 -11.37 21.20 -15.63
CA GLY A 103 -9.92 21.24 -15.50
C GLY A 103 -9.39 21.42 -14.07
N ARG A 104 -9.98 22.33 -13.27
CA ARG A 104 -9.52 22.58 -11.89
C ARG A 104 -9.92 21.47 -10.92
N ILE A 105 -11.16 21.00 -10.97
CA ILE A 105 -11.70 19.95 -10.08
C ILE A 105 -11.07 18.60 -10.43
N ALA A 106 -10.92 18.33 -11.72
CA ALA A 106 -10.22 17.18 -12.26
C ALA A 106 -8.75 17.17 -11.82
N ALA A 107 -8.03 18.29 -11.93
CA ALA A 107 -6.63 18.35 -11.50
C ALA A 107 -6.46 18.08 -10.00
N GLN A 108 -7.33 18.63 -9.14
CA GLN A 108 -7.29 18.38 -7.71
C GLN A 108 -7.64 16.93 -7.35
N THR A 109 -8.66 16.37 -8.01
CA THR A 109 -9.09 14.98 -7.81
C THR A 109 -8.01 14.02 -8.32
N ALA A 110 -7.41 14.31 -9.47
CA ALA A 110 -6.32 13.52 -10.05
C ALA A 110 -5.10 13.51 -9.14
N LYS A 111 -4.73 14.66 -8.57
CA LYS A 111 -3.70 14.72 -7.54
C LYS A 111 -4.04 13.79 -6.37
N GLN A 112 -5.27 13.83 -5.86
CA GLN A 112 -5.69 13.00 -4.72
C GLN A 112 -5.65 11.50 -5.04
N ILE A 113 -6.22 11.06 -6.18
CA ILE A 113 -6.23 9.66 -6.58
C ILE A 113 -4.80 9.18 -6.86
N LEU A 114 -3.98 10.00 -7.50
CA LEU A 114 -2.58 9.68 -7.71
C LEU A 114 -1.83 9.47 -6.40
N PHE A 115 -1.93 10.41 -5.44
CA PHE A 115 -1.32 10.24 -4.12
C PHE A 115 -1.80 8.99 -3.41
N GLN A 116 -3.07 8.61 -3.60
CA GLN A 116 -3.61 7.39 -3.05
C GLN A 116 -3.01 6.15 -3.73
N LYS A 117 -2.96 6.10 -5.06
CA LYS A 117 -2.36 4.99 -5.82
C LYS A 117 -0.88 4.81 -5.53
N VAL A 118 -0.11 5.91 -5.44
CA VAL A 118 1.31 5.88 -5.04
C VAL A 118 1.44 5.26 -3.66
N ARG A 119 0.65 5.70 -2.69
CA ARG A 119 0.66 5.12 -1.33
C ARG A 119 0.25 3.66 -1.30
N ASP A 120 -0.73 3.26 -2.11
CA ASP A 120 -1.18 1.87 -2.19
C ASP A 120 -0.11 0.97 -2.84
N ALA A 121 0.63 1.49 -3.83
CA ALA A 121 1.78 0.81 -4.43
C ALA A 121 2.93 0.66 -3.44
N GLU A 122 3.32 1.74 -2.74
CA GLU A 122 4.32 1.69 -1.66
C GLU A 122 3.93 0.67 -0.58
N ARG A 123 2.64 0.63 -0.21
CA ARG A 123 2.12 -0.36 0.72
C ARG A 123 2.23 -1.78 0.18
N SER A 124 1.83 -2.05 -1.07
CA SER A 124 1.97 -3.42 -1.59
C SER A 124 3.44 -3.87 -1.54
N ASN A 125 4.36 -3.00 -1.97
CA ASN A 125 5.79 -3.29 -1.94
C ASN A 125 6.31 -3.61 -0.52
N ILE A 126 5.89 -2.83 0.48
CA ILE A 126 6.26 -3.08 1.88
C ILE A 126 5.67 -4.42 2.37
N TYR A 127 4.40 -4.72 2.04
CA TYR A 127 3.79 -5.98 2.43
C TYR A 127 4.57 -7.17 1.88
N ASP A 128 4.88 -7.14 0.58
CA ASP A 128 5.62 -8.21 -0.10
C ASP A 128 7.05 -8.37 0.46
N GLN A 129 7.66 -7.29 0.96
CA GLN A 129 9.00 -7.34 1.59
C GLN A 129 9.03 -7.94 3.01
N TYR A 130 7.93 -7.84 3.76
CA TYR A 130 7.90 -8.15 5.20
C TYR A 130 7.01 -9.33 5.57
N ILE A 131 6.12 -9.78 4.69
CA ILE A 131 5.22 -10.92 4.95
C ILE A 131 6.00 -12.20 5.27
N ASP A 132 7.10 -12.46 4.57
CA ASP A 132 7.96 -13.63 4.78
C ASP A 132 8.90 -13.49 5.98
N LYS A 133 8.98 -12.29 6.57
CA LYS A 133 9.84 -11.97 7.72
C LYS A 133 9.09 -11.98 9.04
N ILE A 134 7.85 -12.48 9.08
CA ILE A 134 7.12 -12.63 10.33
C ILE A 134 7.89 -13.58 11.26
N GLY A 135 8.17 -13.14 12.49
CA GLY A 135 9.02 -13.85 13.44
C GLY A 135 10.50 -13.48 13.39
N ASP A 136 10.95 -12.73 12.38
CA ASP A 136 12.33 -12.25 12.30
C ASP A 136 12.58 -11.08 13.24
N LEU A 137 13.82 -11.00 13.74
CA LEU A 137 14.31 -9.90 14.53
C LEU A 137 14.78 -8.77 13.62
N VAL A 138 14.23 -7.58 13.85
CA VAL A 138 14.59 -6.36 13.16
C VAL A 138 15.09 -5.32 14.15
N ASN A 139 16.07 -4.54 13.70
CA ASN A 139 16.65 -3.44 14.47
C ASN A 139 16.02 -2.13 14.00
N GLY A 140 15.69 -1.25 14.94
CA GLY A 140 15.12 0.05 14.63
C GLY A 140 15.39 1.08 15.73
N PHE A 141 14.78 2.25 15.57
CA PHE A 141 14.87 3.35 16.53
C PHE A 141 13.48 3.78 16.99
N VAL A 142 13.34 4.10 18.27
CA VAL A 142 12.10 4.65 18.80
C VAL A 142 11.90 6.06 18.25
N LYS A 143 10.94 6.24 17.35
CA LYS A 143 10.71 7.52 16.68
C LYS A 143 9.86 8.46 17.50
N ARG A 144 8.74 7.97 18.03
CA ARG A 144 7.78 8.74 18.84
C ARG A 144 6.80 7.82 19.57
N PHE A 145 6.05 8.41 20.48
CA PHE A 145 4.98 7.74 21.22
C PHE A 145 3.62 8.29 20.78
N GLU A 146 2.68 7.41 20.45
CA GLU A 146 1.34 7.76 20.00
C GLU A 146 0.28 7.01 20.80
N ARG A 147 -0.50 7.71 21.65
CA ARG A 147 -1.61 7.14 22.43
C ARG A 147 -1.23 5.87 23.21
N GLY A 148 0.02 5.80 23.69
CA GLY A 148 0.57 4.65 24.43
C GLY A 148 1.20 3.56 23.55
N ASN A 149 1.11 3.67 22.23
CA ASN A 149 1.89 2.86 21.29
C ASN A 149 3.25 3.51 21.05
N ILE A 150 4.24 2.70 20.68
CA ILE A 150 5.56 3.17 20.30
C ILE A 150 5.66 3.04 18.77
N ILE A 151 6.07 4.11 18.10
CA ILE A 151 6.38 4.08 16.67
C ILE A 151 7.87 3.82 16.51
N VAL A 152 8.21 2.72 15.84
CA VAL A 152 9.59 2.29 15.60
C VAL A 152 9.94 2.57 14.15
N ASP A 153 11.03 3.29 13.93
CA ASP A 153 11.60 3.50 12.60
C ASP A 153 12.50 2.32 12.24
N LEU A 154 12.16 1.61 11.16
CA LEU A 154 12.96 0.50 10.60
C LEU A 154 13.86 0.97 9.44
N GLY A 155 13.92 2.27 9.17
CA GLY A 155 14.70 2.89 8.11
C GLY A 155 13.90 3.12 6.83
N ASN A 156 13.30 2.07 6.26
CA ASN A 156 12.45 2.19 5.07
C ASN A 156 10.98 2.46 5.38
N MET A 157 10.52 2.14 6.59
CA MET A 157 9.14 2.35 7.03
C MET A 157 9.02 2.51 8.54
N GLU A 158 7.85 2.98 8.98
CA GLU A 158 7.47 3.03 10.39
C GLU A 158 6.62 1.82 10.77
N ALA A 159 7.05 1.09 11.80
CA ALA A 159 6.28 0.02 12.41
C ALA A 159 5.65 0.48 13.74
N ILE A 160 4.54 -0.15 14.12
CA ILE A 160 3.92 0.09 15.41
C ILE A 160 4.32 -1.01 16.39
N LEU A 161 4.61 -0.62 17.63
CA LEU A 161 4.72 -1.51 18.78
C LEU A 161 3.54 -1.21 19.72
N PRO A 162 2.43 -1.95 19.61
CA PRO A 162 1.22 -1.72 20.39
C PRO A 162 1.46 -1.91 21.88
N ARG A 163 0.68 -1.24 22.71
CA ARG A 163 0.79 -1.37 24.18
C ARG A 163 0.65 -2.82 24.69
N SER A 164 -0.12 -3.66 24.01
CA SER A 164 -0.25 -5.10 24.31
C SER A 164 1.01 -5.92 24.00
N GLN A 165 1.84 -5.44 23.07
CA GLN A 165 3.06 -6.09 22.61
C GLN A 165 4.33 -5.48 23.22
N GLN A 166 4.18 -4.50 24.13
CA GLN A 166 5.28 -3.92 24.90
C GLN A 166 5.54 -4.75 26.16
N SER A 167 6.81 -4.97 26.46
CA SER A 167 7.22 -5.59 27.72
C SER A 167 7.04 -4.60 28.88
N ARG A 168 6.35 -5.01 29.96
CA ARG A 168 6.04 -4.11 31.10
C ARG A 168 7.27 -3.65 31.89
N GLY A 169 8.36 -4.42 31.82
CA GLY A 169 9.61 -4.10 32.52
C GLY A 169 10.58 -3.23 31.71
N GLU A 170 10.27 -2.92 30.45
CA GLU A 170 11.14 -2.11 29.58
C GLU A 170 10.62 -0.67 29.52
N GLN A 171 11.52 0.31 29.71
CA GLN A 171 11.25 1.71 29.45
C GLN A 171 12.12 2.17 28.28
N TRP A 172 11.50 2.87 27.34
CA TRP A 172 12.15 3.33 26.13
C TRP A 172 12.08 4.85 26.05
N ASN A 173 13.15 5.47 25.56
CA ASN A 173 13.19 6.88 25.24
C ASN A 173 13.13 7.11 23.74
N GLN A 174 12.78 8.34 23.34
CA GLN A 174 12.85 8.74 21.95
C GLN A 174 14.31 8.66 21.43
N SER A 175 14.46 8.25 20.18
CA SER A 175 15.73 8.03 19.48
C SER A 175 16.59 6.89 20.03
N GLU A 176 16.06 6.09 20.95
CA GLU A 176 16.76 4.92 21.48
C GLU A 176 16.69 3.75 20.49
N ARG A 177 17.76 2.94 20.43
CA ARG A 177 17.80 1.74 19.60
C ARG A 177 16.97 0.64 20.24
N ILE A 178 16.06 0.08 19.47
CA ILE A 178 15.19 -1.01 19.91
C ILE A 178 15.29 -2.17 18.92
N ARG A 179 15.46 -3.38 19.46
CA ARG A 179 15.32 -4.62 18.68
C ARG A 179 13.91 -5.12 18.86
N VAL A 180 13.22 -5.51 17.82
CA VAL A 180 11.83 -6.00 17.90
C VAL A 180 11.66 -7.18 16.94
N VAL A 181 10.61 -7.97 17.14
CA VAL A 181 10.25 -9.02 16.18
C VAL A 181 9.01 -8.61 15.42
N ILE A 182 8.95 -8.91 14.12
CA ILE A 182 7.76 -8.69 13.32
C ILE A 182 6.68 -9.69 13.77
N ASN A 183 5.57 -9.18 14.28
CA ASN A 183 4.47 -9.98 14.80
C ASN A 183 3.37 -10.18 13.74
N ASN A 184 3.06 -9.13 13.01
CA ASN A 184 2.01 -9.16 11.98
C ASN A 184 2.28 -8.12 10.90
N VAL A 185 1.89 -8.43 9.67
CA VAL A 185 1.98 -7.53 8.52
C VAL A 185 0.61 -7.50 7.84
N SER A 186 0.02 -6.31 7.72
CA SER A 186 -1.31 -6.12 7.16
C SER A 186 -1.27 -5.37 5.84
N LYS A 187 -2.11 -5.81 4.88
CA LYS A 187 -2.34 -5.10 3.61
C LYS A 187 -3.51 -4.12 3.67
N GLU A 188 -4.17 -3.99 4.82
CA GLU A 188 -5.35 -3.15 4.95
C GLU A 188 -5.02 -1.66 4.72
N SER A 189 -5.92 -0.95 4.05
CA SER A 189 -5.76 0.47 3.76
C SER A 189 -5.78 1.34 5.02
N LYS A 190 -6.26 0.80 6.13
CA LYS A 190 -6.45 1.47 7.41
C LYS A 190 -5.71 0.71 8.50
N GLY A 191 -4.88 1.43 9.25
CA GLY A 191 -4.12 0.88 10.36
C GLY A 191 -2.62 0.76 10.06
N PRO A 192 -1.87 0.23 11.03
CA PRO A 192 -0.44 0.05 10.91
C PRO A 192 -0.12 -1.10 9.95
N GLN A 193 0.82 -0.87 9.06
CA GLN A 193 1.18 -1.86 8.05
C GLN A 193 2.04 -2.99 8.62
N VAL A 194 2.97 -2.66 9.51
CA VAL A 194 3.79 -3.64 10.23
C VAL A 194 3.61 -3.43 11.71
N GLU A 195 3.18 -4.50 12.38
CA GLU A 195 3.13 -4.61 13.83
C GLU A 195 4.34 -5.40 14.31
N VAL A 196 5.07 -4.80 15.23
CA VAL A 196 6.21 -5.43 15.90
C VAL A 196 5.88 -5.74 17.35
N SER A 197 6.61 -6.69 17.92
CA SER A 197 6.44 -7.15 19.29
C SER A 197 7.76 -7.26 20.04
N ARG A 198 7.67 -6.95 21.33
CA ARG A 198 8.70 -7.23 22.33
C ARG A 198 8.27 -8.26 23.38
N THR A 199 7.05 -8.76 23.30
CA THR A 199 6.50 -9.81 24.18
C THR A 199 6.61 -11.20 23.57
N SER A 200 6.69 -11.32 22.24
CA SER A 200 6.77 -12.61 21.55
C SER A 200 7.94 -13.49 22.03
N PRO A 201 7.76 -14.81 22.20
CA PRO A 201 8.84 -15.75 22.48
C PRO A 201 9.90 -15.81 21.38
N GLU A 202 9.52 -15.52 20.12
CA GLU A 202 10.46 -15.51 18.99
C GLU A 202 11.59 -14.52 19.20
N LEU A 203 11.31 -13.39 19.84
CA LEU A 203 12.33 -12.40 20.18
C LEU A 203 13.44 -12.99 21.04
N LEU A 204 13.09 -13.86 21.99
CA LEU A 204 14.08 -14.53 22.81
C LEU A 204 14.92 -15.49 21.97
N ARG A 205 14.29 -16.28 21.10
CA ARG A 205 14.99 -17.23 20.24
C ARG A 205 16.00 -16.53 19.34
N ARG A 206 15.57 -15.47 18.64
CA ARG A 206 16.45 -14.70 17.74
C ARG A 206 17.55 -13.95 18.48
N LEU A 207 17.30 -13.49 19.72
CA LEU A 207 18.36 -12.91 20.54
C LEU A 207 19.42 -13.95 20.94
N PHE A 208 19.00 -15.16 21.31
CA PHE A 208 19.92 -16.26 21.61
C PHE A 208 20.71 -16.71 20.38
N GLU A 209 20.06 -16.80 19.22
CA GLU A 209 20.71 -17.14 17.95
C GLU A 209 21.80 -16.13 17.55
N MET A 210 21.62 -14.84 17.84
CA MET A 210 22.66 -13.83 17.59
C MET A 210 23.80 -13.86 18.60
N GLU A 211 23.53 -14.23 19.85
CA GLU A 211 24.51 -14.15 20.94
C GLU A 211 25.33 -15.45 21.11
N VAL A 212 24.73 -16.60 20.77
CA VAL A 212 25.32 -17.93 20.98
C VAL A 212 25.66 -18.55 19.62
N PRO A 213 26.96 -18.61 19.23
CA PRO A 213 27.39 -19.17 17.96
C PRO A 213 26.93 -20.61 17.73
N GLU A 214 26.89 -21.43 18.78
CA GLU A 214 26.46 -22.82 18.69
C GLU A 214 24.98 -22.96 18.30
N ILE A 215 24.15 -21.95 18.59
CA ILE A 215 22.76 -21.93 18.13
C ILE A 215 22.69 -21.49 16.67
N TYR A 216 23.52 -20.53 16.27
CA TYR A 216 23.61 -20.07 14.88
C TYR A 216 24.07 -21.17 13.93
N ASP A 217 25.05 -21.97 14.33
CA ASP A 217 25.59 -23.09 13.54
C ASP A 217 24.74 -24.38 13.64
N GLU A 218 23.56 -24.30 14.29
CA GLU A 218 22.63 -25.42 14.51
C GLU A 218 23.21 -26.61 15.33
N THR A 219 24.37 -26.44 15.96
CA THR A 219 24.94 -27.41 16.92
C THR A 219 24.03 -27.55 18.14
N VAL A 220 23.48 -26.43 18.63
CA VAL A 220 22.52 -26.36 19.73
C VAL A 220 21.16 -25.89 19.21
N ILE A 221 20.14 -26.73 19.34
CA ILE A 221 18.77 -26.42 18.88
C ILE A 221 17.91 -25.98 20.06
N ILE A 222 17.23 -24.83 19.92
CA ILE A 222 16.16 -24.41 20.83
C ILE A 222 14.90 -25.24 20.53
N LYS A 223 14.54 -26.18 21.41
CA LYS A 223 13.33 -27.02 21.29
C LYS A 223 12.06 -26.29 21.70
N SER A 224 12.15 -25.41 22.68
CA SER A 224 11.01 -24.62 23.14
C SER A 224 11.49 -23.35 23.83
N ALA A 225 10.69 -22.30 23.71
CA ALA A 225 10.90 -21.04 24.42
C ALA A 225 9.54 -20.52 24.89
N VAL A 226 9.45 -20.21 26.19
CA VAL A 226 8.29 -19.57 26.80
C VAL A 226 8.75 -18.37 27.61
N ARG A 227 7.93 -17.32 27.61
CA ARG A 227 8.30 -16.03 28.16
C ARG A 227 7.10 -15.34 28.79
N GLU A 228 7.30 -14.87 30.01
CA GLU A 228 6.48 -13.88 30.70
C GLU A 228 7.22 -12.53 30.56
N PRO A 229 6.81 -11.67 29.62
CA PRO A 229 7.57 -10.48 29.24
C PRO A 229 7.82 -9.53 30.40
N GLY A 230 9.09 -9.28 30.71
CA GLY A 230 9.50 -8.41 31.81
C GLY A 230 9.69 -9.10 33.17
N GLU A 231 9.38 -10.39 33.27
CA GLU A 231 9.51 -11.14 34.52
C GLU A 231 10.43 -12.36 34.38
N ARG A 232 10.04 -13.34 33.56
CA ARG A 232 10.75 -14.62 33.47
C ARG A 232 10.71 -15.18 32.05
N ALA A 233 11.78 -15.88 31.67
CA ALA A 233 11.80 -16.71 30.49
C ALA A 233 12.31 -18.12 30.83
N LYS A 234 11.86 -19.12 30.08
CA LYS A 234 12.43 -20.46 30.08
C LYS A 234 12.68 -20.90 28.64
N ILE A 235 13.84 -21.49 28.42
CA ILE A 235 14.22 -22.08 27.15
C ILE A 235 14.61 -23.54 27.38
N ALA A 236 14.24 -24.40 26.45
CA ALA A 236 14.69 -25.79 26.39
C ALA A 236 15.60 -25.93 25.17
N VAL A 237 16.84 -26.35 25.42
CA VAL A 237 17.88 -26.50 24.40
C VAL A 237 18.41 -27.93 24.39
N THR A 238 18.85 -28.40 23.24
CA THR A 238 19.54 -29.69 23.09
C THR A 238 20.72 -29.51 22.15
N SER A 239 21.78 -30.26 22.36
CA SER A 239 22.89 -30.33 21.41
C SER A 239 22.69 -31.50 20.45
N ASN A 240 23.08 -31.33 19.19
CA ASN A 240 23.25 -32.40 18.21
C ASN A 240 24.61 -33.09 18.36
N GLU A 241 25.60 -32.38 18.92
CA GLU A 241 26.94 -32.89 19.17
C GLU A 241 27.10 -33.36 20.62
N ARG A 242 27.70 -34.54 20.80
CA ARG A 242 27.88 -35.14 22.14
C ARG A 242 28.88 -34.38 23.00
N ASP A 243 29.85 -33.72 22.38
CA ASP A 243 30.94 -33.04 23.07
C ASP A 243 30.59 -31.58 23.44
N VAL A 244 29.40 -31.12 23.06
CA VAL A 244 28.92 -29.76 23.34
C VAL A 244 27.81 -29.79 24.38
N ASP A 245 28.04 -29.15 25.52
CA ASP A 245 27.00 -28.94 26.54
C ASP A 245 26.09 -27.77 26.11
N PRO A 246 24.80 -28.02 25.81
CA PRO A 246 23.90 -26.98 25.33
C PRO A 246 23.62 -25.90 26.39
N VAL A 247 23.64 -26.23 27.68
CA VAL A 247 23.43 -25.22 28.74
C VAL A 247 24.70 -24.38 28.92
N GLY A 248 25.86 -25.03 28.93
CA GLY A 248 27.16 -24.35 28.98
C GLY A 248 27.34 -23.35 27.84
N ALA A 249 27.03 -23.76 26.60
CA ALA A 249 27.10 -22.90 25.42
C ALA A 249 26.18 -21.67 25.56
N CYS A 250 24.94 -21.85 26.02
CA CYS A 250 23.98 -20.74 26.16
C CYS A 250 24.30 -19.75 27.30
N VAL A 251 25.04 -20.18 28.33
CA VAL A 251 25.36 -19.32 29.49
C VAL A 251 26.70 -18.61 29.33
N GLY A 252 27.64 -19.22 28.60
CA GLY A 252 28.98 -18.69 28.40
C GLY A 252 29.87 -18.74 29.64
N MET A 253 31.02 -18.07 29.57
CA MET A 253 31.95 -17.95 30.69
C MET A 253 31.42 -16.92 31.71
N LYS A 254 31.49 -17.26 33.01
CA LYS A 254 31.10 -16.37 34.12
C LYS A 254 32.15 -15.33 34.44
#